data_AF-A0A7C8NT76-F1
#
_entry.id   AF-A0A7C8NT76-F1
#
_cell.length_a   1.000
_cell.length_b   1.000
_cell.length_c   1.000
_cell.angle_alpha   90.00
_cell.angle_beta   90.00
_cell.angle_gamma   90.00
#
_symmetry.space_group_name_H-M   'P 1'
#
loop_
_entity.id
_entity.type
_entity.pdbx_description
1 polymer ?
#
loop_
_entity_poly.entity_id
_entity_poly.type
_entity_poly.pdbx_seq_one_letter_code
_entity_poly.pdbx_strand_id
1 'polypeptide(L)'
;MLHTWQAADISAQEPYHGDFEKALRSIKAKTLVLPGKTDLYFPPEDSEYEVHNMAPGVGELDVYPSIWGHWAGGPPGNMEDVKWLDQRLKRMLENAPKMGAAA
;
A
#
# COMPACT_ATOMS: atom_id res chain seq x y z
N MET A 1 16.02 5.29 13.62
CA MET A 1 14.60 4.94 13.40
C MET A 1 13.70 6.17 13.35
N LEU A 2 13.55 6.96 14.43
CA LEU A 2 12.65 8.14 14.42
C LEU A 2 12.95 9.15 13.30
N HIS A 3 14.22 9.51 13.11
CA HIS A 3 14.62 10.42 12.03
C HIS A 3 14.19 9.91 10.65
N THR A 4 14.28 8.61 10.40
CA THR A 4 13.86 8.00 9.14
C THR A 4 12.36 8.22 8.90
N TRP A 5 11.54 8.14 9.93
CA TRP A 5 10.09 8.36 9.82
C TRP A 5 9.78 9.85 9.60
N GLN A 6 10.47 10.74 10.30
CA GLN A 6 10.29 12.19 10.14
C GLN A 6 10.75 12.70 8.76
N ALA A 7 11.74 12.04 8.17
CA ALA A 7 12.28 12.38 6.85
C ALA A 7 11.68 11.53 5.71
N ALA A 8 10.65 10.72 5.97
CA ALA A 8 10.03 9.83 4.98
C ALA A 8 9.09 10.61 4.04
N ASP A 9 9.66 11.47 3.20
CA ASP A 9 8.94 12.19 2.16
C ASP A 9 9.47 11.79 0.78
N ILE A 10 8.65 11.05 0.02
CA ILE A 10 9.01 10.57 -1.33
C ILE A 10 9.16 11.70 -2.35
N SER A 11 8.64 12.89 -2.05
CA SER A 11 8.69 14.07 -2.91
C SER A 11 9.88 14.98 -2.65
N ALA A 12 10.62 14.75 -1.58
CA ALA A 12 11.83 15.48 -1.22
C ALA A 12 13.05 15.09 -2.10
N GLN A 13 12.84 15.03 -3.42
CA GLN A 13 13.84 14.78 -4.44
C GLN A 13 13.41 15.36 -5.81
N GLU A 14 14.36 15.46 -6.73
CA GLU A 14 14.06 15.61 -8.15
C GLU A 14 13.34 14.36 -8.70
N PRO A 15 12.34 14.49 -9.59
CA PRO A 15 11.78 15.68 -10.21
C PRO A 15 10.52 16.23 -9.50
N TYR A 16 10.33 15.95 -8.21
CA TYR A 16 9.08 16.20 -7.48
C TYR A 16 9.10 17.51 -6.68
N HIS A 17 10.26 17.92 -6.17
CA HIS A 17 10.45 19.21 -5.48
C HIS A 17 9.41 19.50 -4.37
N GLY A 18 9.03 18.49 -3.58
CA GLY A 18 8.02 18.62 -2.53
C GLY A 18 6.56 18.41 -2.99
N ASP A 19 6.33 18.17 -4.27
CA ASP A 19 5.01 17.80 -4.79
C ASP A 19 4.74 16.31 -4.53
N PHE A 20 4.12 16.03 -3.38
CA PHE A 20 3.79 14.69 -2.91
C PHE A 20 2.87 13.93 -3.85
N GLU A 21 1.83 14.58 -4.37
CA GLU A 21 0.91 13.92 -5.31
C GLU A 21 1.60 13.60 -6.63
N LYS A 22 2.49 14.46 -7.14
CA LYS A 22 3.28 14.16 -8.33
C LYS A 22 4.21 12.97 -8.10
N ALA A 23 4.78 12.85 -6.90
CA ALA A 23 5.57 11.68 -6.53
C ALA A 23 4.72 10.40 -6.50
N LEU A 24 3.51 10.44 -5.92
CA LEU A 24 2.57 9.31 -5.95
C LEU A 24 2.11 8.94 -7.37
N ARG A 25 1.76 9.93 -8.20
CA ARG A 25 1.40 9.74 -9.62
C ARG A 25 2.51 9.10 -10.44
N SER A 26 3.77 9.22 -10.00
CA SER A 26 4.93 8.66 -10.71
C SER A 26 5.10 7.15 -10.54
N ILE A 27 4.44 6.55 -9.54
CA ILE A 27 4.52 5.11 -9.27
C ILE A 27 3.91 4.35 -10.45
N LYS A 28 4.69 3.40 -11.01
CA LYS A 28 4.28 2.59 -12.18
C LYS A 28 3.97 1.14 -11.84
N ALA A 29 4.53 0.64 -10.73
CA ALA A 29 4.29 -0.72 -10.30
C ALA A 29 2.84 -0.86 -9.84
N LYS A 30 2.17 -1.96 -10.21
CA LYS A 30 0.85 -2.30 -9.66
C LYS A 30 0.98 -2.44 -8.14
N THR A 31 0.15 -1.73 -7.40
CA THR A 31 0.24 -1.64 -5.94
C THR A 31 -1.09 -2.01 -5.32
N LEU A 32 -1.07 -2.98 -4.41
CA LEU A 32 -2.18 -3.31 -3.54
C LEU A 32 -1.85 -2.78 -2.14
N VAL A 33 -2.66 -1.83 -1.65
CA VAL A 33 -2.50 -1.18 -0.34
C VAL A 33 -3.53 -1.76 0.62
N LEU A 34 -3.07 -2.32 1.74
CA LEU A 34 -3.90 -3.10 2.68
C LEU A 34 -3.81 -2.53 4.11
N PRO A 35 -4.31 -1.30 4.38
CA PRO A 35 -4.23 -0.70 5.70
C PRO A 35 -5.14 -1.42 6.70
N GLY A 36 -4.76 -1.45 7.97
CA GLY A 36 -5.58 -1.99 9.04
C GLY A 36 -6.76 -1.08 9.37
N LYS A 37 -8.00 -1.61 9.39
CA LYS A 37 -9.20 -0.82 9.73
C LYS A 37 -9.10 -0.10 11.08
N THR A 38 -8.42 -0.73 12.04
CA THR A 38 -8.23 -0.19 13.40
C THR A 38 -6.77 0.17 13.69
N ASP A 39 -5.94 0.36 12.65
CA ASP A 39 -4.56 0.81 12.82
C ASP A 39 -4.53 2.29 13.24
N LEU A 40 -3.78 2.59 14.31
CA LEU A 40 -3.63 3.95 14.85
C LEU A 40 -2.33 4.62 14.38
N TYR A 41 -1.40 3.85 13.81
CA TYR A 41 -0.13 4.35 13.30
C TYR A 41 -0.26 4.72 11.82
N PHE A 42 -0.99 3.89 11.07
CA PHE A 42 -1.24 4.04 9.63
C PHE A 42 -2.74 3.89 9.32
N PRO A 43 -3.56 4.91 9.59
CA PRO A 43 -4.99 4.86 9.39
C PRO A 43 -5.39 4.67 7.90
N PRO A 44 -6.52 4.01 7.61
CA PRO A 44 -6.98 3.82 6.23
C PRO A 44 -7.13 5.09 5.41
N GLU A 45 -7.49 6.21 6.04
CA GLU A 45 -7.74 7.50 5.39
C GLU A 45 -6.48 8.06 4.71
N ASP A 46 -5.31 7.83 5.31
CA ASP A 46 -4.02 8.25 4.71
C ASP A 46 -3.75 7.43 3.44
N SER A 47 -3.98 6.11 3.49
CA SER A 47 -3.86 5.22 2.33
C SER A 47 -4.91 5.52 1.25
N GLU A 48 -6.12 5.93 1.61
CA GLU A 48 -7.15 6.39 0.66
C GLU A 48 -6.66 7.61 -0.12
N TYR A 49 -6.09 8.60 0.57
CA TYR A 49 -5.49 9.77 -0.06
C TYR A 49 -4.31 9.40 -0.97
N GLU A 50 -3.42 8.51 -0.52
CA GLU A 50 -2.28 8.07 -1.31
C GLU A 50 -2.70 7.35 -2.59
N VAL A 51 -3.61 6.37 -2.49
CA VAL A 51 -4.12 5.60 -3.63
C VAL A 51 -4.90 6.49 -4.60
N HIS A 52 -5.69 7.45 -4.09
CA HIS A 52 -6.40 8.42 -4.93
C HIS A 52 -5.45 9.24 -5.82
N ASN A 53 -4.26 9.55 -5.29
CA ASN A 53 -3.24 10.32 -6.00
C ASN A 53 -2.31 9.46 -6.86
N MET A 54 -2.45 8.14 -6.90
CA MET A 54 -1.73 7.30 -7.86
C MET A 54 -2.31 7.45 -9.27
N ALA A 55 -1.53 7.07 -10.30
CA ALA A 55 -2.05 7.06 -11.67
C ALA A 55 -3.21 6.05 -11.82
N PRO A 56 -4.19 6.30 -12.72
CA PRO A 56 -5.34 5.43 -12.90
C PRO A 56 -4.95 3.97 -13.14
N GLY A 57 -5.52 3.07 -12.34
CA GLY A 57 -5.27 1.63 -12.42
C GLY A 57 -3.93 1.16 -11.84
N VAL A 58 -3.14 2.02 -11.20
CA VAL A 58 -1.89 1.62 -10.52
C VAL A 58 -2.18 1.10 -9.12
N GLY A 59 -2.92 1.86 -8.31
CA GLY A 59 -3.24 1.53 -6.92
C GLY A 59 -4.61 0.88 -6.76
N GLU A 60 -4.68 -0.13 -5.91
CA GLU A 60 -5.91 -0.71 -5.37
C GLU A 60 -5.84 -0.65 -3.84
N LEU A 61 -6.92 -0.23 -3.20
CA LEU A 61 -7.05 -0.19 -1.74
C LEU A 61 -8.04 -1.27 -1.30
N ASP A 62 -7.64 -2.12 -0.35
CA ASP A 62 -8.54 -3.09 0.29
C ASP A 62 -8.28 -3.09 1.80
N VAL A 63 -9.16 -2.44 2.55
CA VAL A 63 -8.98 -2.20 3.98
C VAL A 63 -9.11 -3.51 4.75
N TYR A 64 -8.08 -3.84 5.53
CA TYR A 64 -8.01 -5.04 6.34
C TYR A 64 -9.04 -4.99 7.48
N PRO A 65 -10.07 -5.85 7.50
CA PRO A 65 -11.19 -5.74 8.44
C PRO A 65 -10.86 -6.21 9.87
N SER A 66 -9.60 -6.48 10.18
CA SER A 66 -9.16 -7.02 11.46
C SER A 66 -9.32 -5.99 12.59
N ILE A 67 -9.62 -6.49 13.79
CA ILE A 67 -9.67 -5.69 15.01
C ILE A 67 -8.27 -5.49 15.64
N TRP A 68 -7.25 -6.16 15.13
CA TRP A 68 -5.90 -6.19 15.70
C TRP A 68 -5.08 -4.93 15.36
N GLY A 69 -5.66 -3.99 14.62
CA GLY A 69 -5.02 -2.73 14.23
C GLY A 69 -3.73 -2.99 13.46
N HIS A 70 -2.65 -2.36 13.91
CA HIS A 70 -1.33 -2.48 13.28
C HIS A 70 -0.83 -3.93 13.14
N TRP A 71 -1.26 -4.82 14.04
CA TRP A 71 -0.86 -6.23 14.03
C TRP A 71 -1.64 -7.10 13.03
N ALA A 72 -2.63 -6.56 12.32
CA ALA A 72 -3.43 -7.32 11.34
C ALA A 72 -2.59 -8.06 10.29
N GLY A 73 -1.47 -7.45 9.85
CA GLY A 73 -0.56 -8.03 8.86
C GLY A 73 0.56 -8.90 9.44
N GLY A 74 0.63 -9.08 10.76
CA GLY A 74 1.76 -9.72 11.46
C GLY A 74 1.46 -11.09 12.07
N PRO A 75 1.31 -12.16 11.28
CA PRO A 75 1.21 -13.52 11.81
C PRO A 75 2.53 -13.98 12.48
N PRO A 76 2.47 -14.91 13.48
CA PRO A 76 1.32 -15.74 13.88
C PRO A 76 0.48 -15.11 15.00
N GLY A 77 -0.85 -15.12 14.86
CA GLY A 77 -1.78 -14.63 15.89
C GLY A 77 -3.27 -14.81 15.55
N ASN A 78 -3.63 -14.57 14.29
CA ASN A 78 -4.97 -14.78 13.77
C ASN A 78 -4.92 -15.47 12.39
N MET A 79 -5.43 -16.70 12.30
CA MET A 79 -5.40 -17.48 11.06
C MET A 79 -6.45 -17.04 10.03
N GLU A 80 -7.51 -16.36 10.46
CA GLU A 80 -8.50 -15.77 9.54
C GLU A 80 -7.88 -14.59 8.79
N ASP A 81 -7.14 -13.76 9.51
CA ASP A 81 -6.34 -12.66 8.96
C ASP A 81 -5.30 -13.21 7.96
N VAL A 82 -4.53 -14.23 8.34
CA VAL A 82 -3.58 -14.90 7.41
C VAL A 82 -4.27 -15.34 6.12
N LYS A 83 -5.44 -16.00 6.24
CA LYS A 83 -6.20 -16.45 5.08
C LYS A 83 -6.69 -15.28 4.22
N TRP A 84 -7.14 -14.19 4.86
CA TRP A 84 -7.60 -12.98 4.18
C TRP A 84 -6.47 -12.32 3.36
N LEU A 85 -5.26 -12.24 3.93
CA LEU A 85 -4.06 -11.71 3.28
C LEU A 85 -3.58 -12.62 2.14
N ASP A 86 -3.46 -13.93 2.39
CA ASP A 86 -3.01 -14.91 1.40
C ASP A 86 -3.87 -14.88 0.13
N GLN A 87 -5.20 -14.83 0.29
CA GLN A 87 -6.13 -14.76 -0.85
C GLN A 87 -5.90 -13.52 -1.72
N ARG A 88 -5.53 -12.38 -1.14
CA ARG A 88 -5.28 -11.12 -1.85
C ARG A 88 -3.95 -11.15 -2.57
N LEU A 89 -2.90 -11.58 -1.87
CA LEU A 89 -1.57 -11.74 -2.47
C LEU A 89 -1.62 -12.70 -3.64
N LYS A 90 -2.31 -13.84 -3.50
CA LYS A 90 -2.50 -14.80 -4.59
C LYS A 90 -3.17 -14.16 -5.80
N ARG A 91 -4.29 -13.45 -5.62
CA ARG A 91 -4.97 -12.74 -6.73
C ARG A 91 -4.09 -11.71 -7.41
N MET A 92 -3.36 -10.91 -6.63
CA MET A 92 -2.45 -9.88 -7.17
C MET A 92 -1.34 -10.51 -8.01
N LEU A 93 -0.73 -11.58 -7.51
CA LEU A 93 0.38 -12.26 -8.17
C LEU A 93 -0.07 -13.06 -9.41
N GLU A 94 -1.26 -13.67 -9.38
CA GLU A 94 -1.85 -14.35 -10.55
C GLU A 94 -2.11 -13.37 -11.71
N ASN A 95 -2.51 -12.14 -11.40
CA ASN A 95 -2.77 -11.07 -12.36
C ASN A 95 -1.54 -10.19 -12.66
N ALA A 96 -0.38 -10.49 -12.06
CA ALA A 96 0.81 -9.68 -12.23
C ALA A 96 1.32 -9.74 -13.69
N PRO A 97 1.83 -8.63 -14.24
CA PRO A 97 2.45 -8.62 -15.56
C PRO A 97 3.56 -9.67 -15.63
N LYS A 98 3.51 -10.53 -16.65
CA LYS A 98 4.58 -11.51 -16.89
C LYS A 98 5.75 -10.83 -17.57
N MET A 99 6.96 -11.04 -17.05
CA MET A 99 8.18 -10.52 -17.65
C MET A 99 8.30 -11.04 -19.09
N GLY A 100 8.36 -10.12 -20.07
CA GLY A 100 8.44 -10.46 -21.49
C GLY A 100 7.10 -10.69 -22.21
N ALA A 101 5.96 -10.57 -21.53
CA ALA A 101 4.68 -10.44 -22.24
C ALA A 101 4.62 -9.02 -22.84
N ALA A 102 4.45 -8.92 -24.16
CA ALA A 102 4.22 -7.63 -24.81
C ALA A 102 2.97 -6.96 -24.21
N ALA A 103 3.08 -5.66 -23.93
CA ALA A 103 1.99 -4.84 -23.40
C ALA A 103 0.87 -4.64 -24.42
#